data_AF-A0A960VAU9-F1
#
_entry.id   AF-A0A960VAU9-F1
#
_cell.length_a   1.000
_cell.length_b   1.000
_cell.length_c   1.000
_cell.angle_alpha   90.00
_cell.angle_beta   90.00
_cell.angle_gamma   90.00
#
_symmetry.space_group_name_H-M   'P 1'
#
loop_
_entity.id
_entity.type
_entity.pdbx_description
1 polymer ?
#
loop_
_entity_poly.entity_id
_entity_poly.type
_entity_poly.pdbx_seq_one_letter_code
_entity_poly.pdbx_strand_id
1 'polypeptide(L)'
;MGQYFQKNGAILLKGESEFYWNKLLSSEEDFLTNLNHKRIIEIPGKWNNQFIDGKYLPTYGYATYRIFLKLPSAEKKRYSLKIRDQAHAYKLFIDGKFIKEWGKVGTDFQTTKPEMQPDIISFENKSETLEIVFQVANFHHRVSGLRYRIWFGEEDQISKLHQKYLIIDSFLFGGIFLISVYYFVIYNFRSKSLSSLYFAFFCLSVLAYVMGTEERTIFYFLGDFINWDWKYKFEFIWLSLIPCFLVLFFYYLFPFYKESFLKFVIPIHLVVSFLFI
;
A
#
# COMPACT_ATOMS: atom_id res chain seq x y z
N MET A 1 -11.60 -9.71 -21.85
CA MET A 1 -12.45 -9.20 -20.76
C MET A 1 -12.15 -7.73 -20.55
N GLY A 2 -13.16 -6.90 -20.30
CA GLY A 2 -12.95 -5.50 -19.90
C GLY A 2 -13.97 -5.10 -18.83
N GLN A 3 -13.53 -4.39 -17.80
CA GLN A 3 -14.44 -3.91 -16.75
C GLN A 3 -15.20 -2.69 -17.26
N TYR A 4 -16.47 -2.55 -16.90
CA TYR A 4 -17.31 -1.44 -17.36
C TYR A 4 -17.29 -0.30 -16.35
N PHE A 5 -16.90 0.89 -16.79
CA PHE A 5 -16.98 2.10 -15.98
C PHE A 5 -18.35 2.75 -16.16
N GLN A 6 -19.18 2.74 -15.11
CA GLN A 6 -20.44 3.49 -15.09
C GLN A 6 -20.21 4.85 -14.41
N LYS A 7 -20.78 5.92 -14.99
CA LYS A 7 -20.52 7.34 -14.70
C LYS A 7 -20.72 7.79 -13.23
N ASN A 8 -21.15 6.91 -12.33
CA ASN A 8 -21.52 7.23 -10.95
C ASN A 8 -20.35 7.03 -9.96
N GLY A 9 -19.33 7.88 -10.09
CA GLY A 9 -18.22 7.96 -9.15
C GLY A 9 -17.01 7.09 -9.50
N ALA A 10 -15.96 7.23 -8.69
CA ALA A 10 -14.74 6.45 -8.86
C ALA A 10 -15.00 4.97 -8.59
N ILE A 11 -14.41 4.10 -9.42
CA ILE A 11 -14.47 2.64 -9.29
C ILE A 11 -13.13 2.09 -8.81
N LEU A 12 -13.19 0.97 -8.11
CA LEU A 12 -12.02 0.16 -7.83
C LEU A 12 -11.74 -0.76 -9.03
N LEU A 13 -10.52 -0.75 -9.57
CA LEU A 13 -10.10 -1.73 -10.56
C LEU A 13 -10.02 -3.10 -9.90
N LYS A 14 -10.91 -4.02 -10.30
CA LYS A 14 -11.02 -5.35 -9.69
C LYS A 14 -11.46 -6.45 -10.66
N GLY A 15 -11.01 -7.67 -10.41
CA GLY A 15 -11.31 -8.85 -11.21
C GLY A 15 -10.12 -9.23 -12.10
N GLU A 16 -10.42 -9.85 -13.23
CA GLU A 16 -9.40 -10.44 -14.10
C GLU A 16 -8.53 -9.40 -14.82
N SER A 17 -7.23 -9.67 -14.83
CA SER A 17 -6.21 -8.96 -15.61
C SER A 17 -5.36 -9.99 -16.36
N GLU A 18 -4.92 -9.62 -17.58
CA GLU A 18 -3.89 -10.41 -18.23
C GLU A 18 -2.57 -10.25 -17.49
N PHE A 19 -1.86 -11.35 -17.33
CA PHE A 19 -0.65 -11.45 -16.53
C PHE A 19 0.43 -12.19 -17.29
N TYR A 20 1.62 -11.58 -17.32
CA TYR A 20 2.79 -12.09 -18.03
C TYR A 20 3.96 -12.16 -17.05
N TRP A 21 4.21 -13.35 -16.51
CA TRP A 21 5.27 -13.59 -15.55
C TRP A 21 6.66 -13.49 -16.20
N ASN A 22 7.63 -12.86 -15.53
CA ASN A 22 9.00 -12.64 -16.01
C ASN A 22 9.08 -11.96 -17.39
N LYS A 23 8.13 -11.07 -17.67
CA LYS A 23 8.07 -10.27 -18.90
C LYS A 23 7.78 -8.81 -18.56
N LEU A 24 8.50 -7.90 -19.22
CA LEU A 24 8.27 -6.45 -19.17
C LEU A 24 7.79 -6.01 -20.56
N LEU A 25 6.48 -6.09 -20.80
CA LEU A 25 5.84 -5.80 -22.08
C LEU A 25 5.23 -4.39 -22.06
N SER A 26 5.24 -3.68 -23.18
CA SER A 26 4.73 -2.30 -23.24
C SER A 26 4.00 -1.93 -24.52
N SER A 27 4.19 -2.69 -25.60
CA SER A 27 3.59 -2.45 -26.91
C SER A 27 2.69 -3.60 -27.35
N GLU A 28 1.78 -3.33 -28.30
CA GLU A 28 0.92 -4.37 -28.88
C GLU A 28 1.76 -5.52 -29.50
N GLU A 29 2.87 -5.20 -30.15
CA GLU A 29 3.79 -6.19 -30.71
C GLU A 29 4.39 -7.10 -29.63
N ASP A 30 4.77 -6.53 -28.48
CA ASP A 30 5.25 -7.31 -27.33
C ASP A 30 4.19 -8.31 -26.85
N PHE A 31 2.92 -7.88 -26.80
CA PHE A 31 1.83 -8.75 -26.35
C PHE A 31 1.50 -9.85 -27.36
N LEU A 32 1.46 -9.53 -28.66
CA LEU A 32 1.20 -10.49 -29.73
C LEU A 32 2.28 -11.57 -29.80
N THR A 33 3.54 -11.20 -29.62
CA THR A 33 4.68 -12.16 -29.62
C THR A 33 4.76 -13.02 -28.36
N ASN A 34 4.06 -12.66 -27.28
CA ASN A 34 4.08 -13.37 -25.99
C ASN A 34 2.71 -13.98 -25.61
N LEU A 35 1.79 -14.17 -26.56
CA LEU A 35 0.45 -14.74 -26.32
C LEU A 35 0.46 -16.09 -25.59
N ASN A 36 1.46 -16.94 -25.85
CA ASN A 36 1.64 -18.23 -25.17
C ASN A 36 1.93 -18.09 -23.66
N HIS A 37 2.44 -16.95 -23.22
CA HIS A 37 2.72 -16.64 -21.81
C HIS A 37 1.57 -15.92 -21.10
N LYS A 38 0.50 -15.57 -21.83
CA LYS A 38 -0.66 -14.88 -21.25
C LYS A 38 -1.35 -15.78 -20.23
N ARG A 39 -1.48 -15.28 -19.01
CA ARG A 39 -2.30 -15.88 -17.95
C ARG A 39 -3.32 -14.87 -17.46
N ILE A 40 -4.28 -15.33 -16.69
CA ILE A 40 -5.28 -14.47 -16.05
C ILE A 40 -5.04 -14.55 -14.55
N ILE A 41 -4.97 -13.39 -13.90
CA ILE A 41 -4.89 -13.25 -12.45
C ILE A 41 -5.91 -12.23 -11.98
N GLU A 42 -6.40 -12.39 -10.75
CA GLU A 42 -7.26 -11.39 -10.14
C GLU A 42 -6.47 -10.23 -9.53
N ILE A 43 -7.01 -9.03 -9.72
CA ILE A 43 -6.57 -7.80 -9.04
C ILE A 43 -7.73 -7.22 -8.21
N PRO A 44 -7.46 -6.46 -7.14
CA PRO A 44 -6.15 -6.37 -6.49
C PRO A 44 -5.76 -7.71 -5.86
N GLY A 45 -4.47 -8.07 -5.92
CA GLY A 45 -4.00 -9.38 -5.50
C GLY A 45 -2.49 -9.51 -5.47
N LYS A 46 -2.01 -10.48 -4.70
CA LYS A 46 -0.59 -10.86 -4.66
C LYS A 46 -0.33 -11.98 -5.67
N TRP A 47 0.81 -11.94 -6.34
CA TRP A 47 1.25 -13.08 -7.16
C TRP A 47 1.95 -14.16 -6.33
N ASN A 48 2.41 -13.85 -5.11
CA ASN A 48 3.12 -14.78 -4.25
C ASN A 48 2.31 -16.07 -4.08
N ASN A 49 2.94 -17.23 -4.32
CA ASN A 49 2.32 -18.55 -4.16
C ASN A 49 1.03 -18.74 -5.00
N GLN A 50 0.83 -17.96 -6.06
CA GLN A 50 -0.16 -18.29 -7.07
C GLN A 50 0.33 -19.50 -7.87
N PHE A 51 -0.56 -20.45 -8.12
CA PHE A 51 -0.23 -21.65 -8.90
C PHE A 51 -0.48 -21.39 -10.38
N ILE A 52 0.58 -21.21 -11.16
CA ILE A 52 0.53 -20.90 -12.58
C ILE A 52 1.51 -21.84 -13.30
N ASP A 53 1.07 -22.46 -14.40
CA ASP A 53 1.90 -23.37 -15.20
C ASP A 53 2.54 -24.52 -14.42
N GLY A 54 1.77 -25.10 -13.50
CA GLY A 54 2.21 -26.25 -12.70
C GLY A 54 3.20 -25.89 -11.59
N LYS A 55 3.45 -24.60 -11.32
CA LYS A 55 4.39 -24.12 -10.30
C LYS A 55 3.79 -23.00 -9.45
N TYR A 56 4.22 -22.94 -8.20
CA TYR A 56 3.97 -21.77 -7.37
C TYR A 56 4.91 -20.64 -7.76
N LEU A 57 4.36 -19.47 -8.03
CA LEU A 57 5.16 -18.29 -8.31
C LEU A 57 5.98 -17.88 -7.08
N PRO A 58 7.27 -17.54 -7.26
CA PRO A 58 8.11 -17.09 -6.17
C PRO A 58 7.65 -15.71 -5.67
N THR A 59 8.10 -15.37 -4.47
CA THR A 59 7.86 -14.04 -3.89
C THR A 59 8.52 -12.95 -4.74
N TYR A 60 9.78 -13.15 -5.13
CA TYR A 60 10.56 -12.17 -5.87
C TYR A 60 10.48 -12.40 -7.38
N GLY A 61 10.43 -11.32 -8.14
CA GLY A 61 10.37 -11.36 -9.60
C GLY A 61 9.74 -10.11 -10.18
N TYR A 62 9.42 -10.17 -11.46
CA TYR A 62 8.80 -9.09 -12.19
C TYR A 62 7.73 -9.63 -13.14
N ALA A 63 6.76 -8.79 -13.47
CA ALA A 63 5.64 -9.18 -14.33
C ALA A 63 5.04 -7.97 -15.03
N THR A 64 4.24 -8.25 -16.06
CA THR A 64 3.37 -7.27 -16.69
C THR A 64 1.92 -7.64 -16.45
N TYR A 65 1.13 -6.66 -16.00
CA TYR A 65 -0.32 -6.72 -15.91
C TYR A 65 -0.91 -5.85 -17.02
N ARG A 66 -1.88 -6.38 -17.76
CA ARG A 66 -2.63 -5.64 -18.79
C ARG A 66 -4.12 -5.71 -18.45
N ILE A 67 -4.75 -4.54 -18.37
CA ILE A 67 -6.12 -4.35 -17.92
C ILE A 67 -6.84 -3.54 -19.00
N PHE A 68 -8.05 -3.96 -19.36
CA PHE A 68 -8.90 -3.22 -20.28
C PHE A 68 -10.13 -2.70 -19.54
N LEU A 69 -10.44 -1.41 -19.75
CA LEU A 69 -11.63 -0.76 -19.22
C LEU A 69 -12.48 -0.23 -20.36
N LYS A 70 -13.78 -0.54 -20.33
CA LYS A 70 -14.77 0.06 -21.22
C LYS A 70 -15.32 1.32 -20.58
N LEU A 71 -15.22 2.43 -21.31
CA LEU A 71 -15.70 3.74 -20.91
C LEU A 71 -17.05 4.03 -21.58
N PRO A 72 -17.92 4.84 -20.93
CA PRO A 72 -19.28 5.05 -21.39
C PRO A 72 -19.40 5.98 -22.61
N SER A 73 -18.35 6.75 -22.95
CA SER A 73 -18.29 7.52 -24.20
C SER A 73 -16.85 7.80 -24.63
N ALA A 74 -16.64 7.95 -25.94
CA ALA A 74 -15.39 8.40 -26.56
C ALA A 74 -15.12 9.91 -26.39
N GLU A 75 -15.87 10.60 -25.53
CA GLU A 75 -15.69 12.04 -25.35
C GLU A 75 -14.34 12.31 -24.68
N LYS A 76 -13.62 13.32 -25.19
CA LYS A 76 -12.35 13.76 -24.60
C LYS A 76 -12.60 14.17 -23.15
N LYS A 77 -12.10 13.36 -22.21
CA LYS A 77 -12.21 13.61 -20.77
C LYS A 77 -10.87 13.39 -20.10
N ARG A 78 -10.69 14.06 -18.97
CA ARG A 78 -9.58 13.80 -18.05
C ARG A 78 -10.03 12.73 -17.06
N TYR A 79 -9.28 11.64 -17.06
CA TYR A 79 -9.42 10.56 -16.09
C TYR A 79 -8.21 10.57 -15.18
N SER A 80 -8.36 9.98 -13.99
CA SER A 80 -7.28 9.80 -13.06
C SER A 80 -7.26 8.39 -12.48
N LEU A 81 -6.04 7.92 -12.21
CA LEU A 81 -5.80 6.73 -11.41
C LEU A 81 -5.24 7.17 -10.05
N LYS A 82 -5.93 6.86 -8.95
CA LYS A 82 -5.35 6.93 -7.61
C LYS A 82 -4.75 5.58 -7.29
N ILE A 83 -3.42 5.53 -7.30
CA ILE A 83 -2.60 4.34 -7.15
C ILE A 83 -1.85 4.49 -5.83
N ARG A 84 -2.08 3.56 -4.90
CA ARG A 84 -1.14 3.36 -3.78
C ARG A 84 0.15 2.70 -4.30
N ASP A 85 1.20 2.53 -3.50
CA ASP A 85 2.39 1.76 -3.91
C ASP A 85 2.01 0.40 -4.54
N GLN A 86 2.71 -0.07 -5.59
CA GLN A 86 2.44 -1.38 -6.19
C GLN A 86 3.75 -2.11 -6.44
N ALA A 87 3.85 -3.34 -5.94
CA ALA A 87 5.03 -4.22 -6.03
C ALA A 87 6.38 -3.56 -5.67
N HIS A 88 6.40 -2.39 -5.02
CA HIS A 88 7.59 -1.60 -4.68
C HIS A 88 8.37 -1.03 -5.86
N ALA A 89 8.08 -1.38 -7.11
CA ALA A 89 8.50 -0.63 -8.28
C ALA A 89 7.51 -0.88 -9.41
N TYR A 90 7.09 0.18 -10.12
CA TYR A 90 6.22 0.02 -11.27
C TYR A 90 6.45 1.08 -12.36
N LYS A 91 6.20 0.68 -13.62
CA LYS A 91 5.99 1.57 -14.75
C LYS A 91 4.55 1.44 -15.22
N LEU A 92 3.91 2.57 -15.43
CA LEU A 92 2.54 2.67 -15.93
C LEU A 92 2.54 3.12 -17.38
N PHE A 93 1.82 2.38 -18.20
CA PHE A 93 1.50 2.76 -19.57
C PHE A 93 -0.02 2.83 -19.74
N ILE A 94 -0.46 3.78 -20.54
CA ILE A 94 -1.86 3.95 -20.92
C ILE A 94 -1.92 4.01 -22.44
N ASP A 95 -2.71 3.11 -23.05
CA ASP A 95 -2.82 2.95 -24.50
C ASP A 95 -1.43 2.91 -25.19
N GLY A 96 -0.54 2.05 -24.71
CA GLY A 96 0.85 1.91 -25.17
C GLY A 96 1.80 3.08 -24.86
N LYS A 97 1.35 4.18 -24.26
CA LYS A 97 2.20 5.34 -23.93
C LYS A 97 2.70 5.30 -22.49
N PHE A 98 3.99 5.51 -22.29
CA PHE A 98 4.57 5.67 -20.96
C PHE A 98 4.00 6.90 -20.25
N ILE A 99 3.53 6.72 -19.02
CA ILE A 99 2.94 7.79 -18.21
C ILE A 99 3.83 8.13 -17.01
N LYS A 100 4.25 7.13 -16.25
CA LYS A 100 4.99 7.33 -14.98
C LYS A 100 5.76 6.08 -14.58
N GLU A 101 6.87 6.29 -13.89
CA GLU A 101 7.60 5.25 -13.17
C GLU A 101 7.76 5.67 -11.70
N TRP A 102 7.51 4.73 -10.80
CA TRP A 102 7.86 4.84 -9.38
C TRP A 102 8.87 3.77 -9.01
N GLY A 103 9.99 4.20 -8.44
CA GLY A 103 11.17 3.36 -8.28
C GLY A 103 11.90 3.16 -9.61
N LYS A 104 12.56 2.01 -9.77
CA LYS A 104 13.13 1.55 -11.04
C LYS A 104 12.74 0.11 -11.25
N VAL A 105 11.98 -0.17 -12.31
CA VAL A 105 11.60 -1.54 -12.68
C VAL A 105 12.80 -2.23 -13.32
N GLY A 106 13.29 -3.29 -12.66
CA GLY A 106 14.40 -4.14 -13.12
C GLY A 106 14.00 -5.61 -13.21
N THR A 107 14.94 -6.44 -13.65
CA THR A 107 14.75 -7.89 -13.82
C THR A 107 15.41 -8.71 -12.71
N ASP A 108 16.10 -8.05 -11.79
CA ASP A 108 16.81 -8.63 -10.66
C ASP A 108 16.93 -7.64 -9.50
N PHE A 109 17.53 -8.10 -8.39
CA PHE A 109 17.75 -7.30 -7.19
C PHE A 109 18.61 -6.05 -7.43
N GLN A 110 19.66 -6.13 -8.25
CA GLN A 110 20.61 -5.03 -8.46
C GLN A 110 20.04 -3.95 -9.39
N THR A 111 19.21 -4.35 -10.35
CA THR A 111 18.63 -3.44 -11.35
C THR A 111 17.31 -2.81 -10.89
N THR A 112 16.67 -3.37 -9.87
CA THR A 112 15.41 -2.86 -9.32
C THR A 112 15.67 -1.88 -8.18
N LYS A 113 15.07 -0.69 -8.23
CA LYS A 113 15.10 0.26 -7.10
C LYS A 113 13.70 0.41 -6.52
N PRO A 114 13.46 0.04 -5.25
CA PRO A 114 12.13 0.12 -4.69
C PRO A 114 11.77 1.57 -4.29
N GLU A 115 10.52 1.95 -4.48
CA GLU A 115 9.92 3.21 -4.01
C GLU A 115 8.48 2.95 -3.58
N MET A 116 8.01 3.65 -2.55
CA MET A 116 6.68 3.46 -1.98
C MET A 116 5.99 4.80 -1.80
N GLN A 117 5.36 5.29 -2.87
CA GLN A 117 4.66 6.56 -2.88
C GLN A 117 3.25 6.38 -3.48
N PRO A 118 2.17 6.75 -2.76
CA PRO A 118 0.87 6.91 -3.36
C PRO A 118 0.88 8.08 -4.35
N ASP A 119 0.16 7.94 -5.45
CA ASP A 119 0.11 8.94 -6.51
C ASP A 119 -1.30 9.03 -7.13
N ILE A 120 -1.62 10.21 -7.65
CA ILE A 120 -2.82 10.46 -8.45
C ILE A 120 -2.34 10.88 -9.84
N ILE A 121 -2.53 9.99 -10.80
CA ILE A 121 -2.03 10.16 -12.16
C ILE A 121 -3.21 10.52 -13.06
N SER A 122 -3.25 11.77 -13.53
CA SER A 122 -4.26 12.25 -14.47
C SER A 122 -3.78 12.18 -15.92
N PHE A 123 -4.66 11.78 -16.83
CA PHE A 123 -4.38 11.72 -18.27
C PHE A 123 -5.63 12.02 -19.08
N GLU A 124 -5.44 12.42 -20.34
CA GLU A 124 -6.54 12.58 -21.29
C GLU A 124 -6.80 11.26 -22.00
N ASN A 125 -8.07 10.88 -22.15
CA ASN A 125 -8.45 9.77 -23.01
C ASN A 125 -9.61 10.17 -23.94
N LYS A 126 -9.60 9.60 -25.15
CA LYS A 126 -10.62 9.76 -26.20
C LYS A 126 -11.17 8.42 -26.69
N SER A 127 -10.61 7.30 -26.24
CA SER A 127 -11.04 5.96 -26.65
C SER A 127 -12.14 5.43 -25.73
N GLU A 128 -13.07 4.66 -26.29
CA GLU A 128 -14.08 3.90 -25.52
C GLU A 128 -13.47 2.72 -24.77
N THR A 129 -12.31 2.24 -25.22
CA THR A 129 -11.55 1.20 -24.53
C THR A 129 -10.21 1.76 -24.11
N LEU A 130 -10.00 1.77 -22.80
CA LEU A 130 -8.76 2.19 -22.17
C LEU A 130 -7.92 0.96 -21.84
N GLU A 131 -6.70 0.92 -22.34
CA GLU A 131 -5.70 -0.04 -21.93
C GLU A 131 -4.83 0.54 -20.82
N ILE A 132 -4.67 -0.24 -19.75
CA ILE A 132 -3.79 0.09 -18.63
C ILE A 132 -2.78 -1.04 -18.48
N VAL A 133 -1.50 -0.72 -18.60
CA VAL A 133 -0.41 -1.69 -18.44
C VAL A 133 0.46 -1.28 -17.25
N PHE A 134 0.63 -2.21 -16.32
CA PHE A 134 1.60 -2.10 -15.23
C PHE A 134 2.74 -3.09 -15.47
N GLN A 135 3.94 -2.58 -15.67
CA GLN A 135 5.15 -3.35 -15.43
C GLN A 135 5.53 -3.21 -13.97
N VAL A 136 5.78 -4.32 -13.29
CA VAL A 136 6.06 -4.34 -11.85
C VAL A 136 7.25 -5.23 -11.55
N ALA A 137 8.08 -4.81 -10.60
CA ALA A 137 9.23 -5.59 -10.14
C ALA A 137 9.32 -5.54 -8.62
N ASN A 138 9.46 -6.70 -8.00
CA ASN A 138 9.69 -6.82 -6.56
C ASN A 138 10.83 -7.80 -6.27
N PHE A 139 11.95 -7.25 -5.80
CA PHE A 139 13.10 -8.04 -5.32
C PHE A 139 13.49 -7.72 -3.87
N HIS A 140 12.85 -6.71 -3.26
CA HIS A 140 13.24 -6.15 -1.96
C HIS A 140 12.18 -6.35 -0.88
N HIS A 141 10.99 -6.86 -1.24
CA HIS A 141 9.88 -6.99 -0.32
C HIS A 141 9.25 -8.38 -0.35
N ARG A 142 8.72 -8.85 0.79
CA ARG A 142 8.09 -10.19 0.90
C ARG A 142 6.69 -10.31 0.29
N VAL A 143 6.13 -9.22 -0.20
CA VAL A 143 4.77 -9.13 -0.74
C VAL A 143 4.78 -8.37 -2.05
N SER A 144 4.18 -8.96 -3.08
CA SER A 144 4.28 -8.52 -4.46
C SER A 144 2.93 -8.43 -5.15
N GLY A 145 2.90 -8.03 -6.43
CA GLY A 145 1.68 -7.90 -7.24
C GLY A 145 0.99 -6.56 -7.13
N LEU A 146 -0.07 -6.41 -7.92
CA LEU A 146 -1.02 -5.30 -7.84
C LEU A 146 -1.94 -5.48 -6.62
N ARG A 147 -1.35 -5.49 -5.42
CA ARG A 147 -2.02 -5.90 -4.17
C ARG A 147 -2.92 -4.83 -3.58
N TYR A 148 -2.61 -3.56 -3.83
CA TYR A 148 -3.37 -2.46 -3.26
C TYR A 148 -4.41 -1.93 -4.23
N ARG A 149 -5.39 -1.23 -3.66
CA ARG A 149 -6.50 -0.67 -4.40
C ARG A 149 -5.99 0.34 -5.43
N ILE A 150 -6.46 0.21 -6.66
CA ILE A 150 -6.27 1.20 -7.73
C ILE A 150 -7.65 1.76 -8.06
N TRP A 151 -7.85 3.04 -7.80
CA TRP A 151 -9.10 3.71 -8.11
C TRP A 151 -9.00 4.38 -9.47
N PHE A 152 -10.04 4.24 -10.28
CA PHE A 152 -10.18 4.89 -11.57
C PHE A 152 -11.47 5.70 -11.61
N GLY A 153 -11.43 6.87 -12.23
CA GLY A 153 -12.61 7.69 -12.45
C GLY A 153 -12.28 8.96 -13.21
N GLU A 154 -13.29 9.79 -13.45
CA GLU A 154 -13.05 11.15 -13.93
C GLU A 154 -12.22 11.91 -12.88
N GLU A 155 -11.40 12.86 -13.32
CA GLU A 155 -10.46 13.57 -12.44
C GLU A 155 -11.14 14.20 -11.21
N ASP A 156 -12.28 14.85 -11.41
CA ASP A 156 -13.07 15.44 -10.31
C ASP A 156 -13.59 14.40 -9.32
N GLN A 157 -13.91 13.20 -9.80
CA GLN A 157 -14.40 12.11 -8.94
C GLN A 157 -13.28 11.57 -8.07
N ILE A 158 -12.08 11.41 -8.65
CA ILE A 158 -10.89 10.97 -7.92
C ILE A 158 -10.43 12.04 -6.94
N SER A 159 -10.47 13.32 -7.32
CA SER A 159 -10.18 14.44 -6.43
C SER A 159 -11.14 14.48 -5.23
N LYS A 160 -12.46 14.37 -5.45
CA LYS A 160 -13.46 14.29 -4.37
C LYS A 160 -13.25 13.07 -3.48
N LEU A 161 -12.93 11.91 -4.08
CA LEU A 161 -12.62 10.69 -3.32
C LEU A 161 -11.40 10.91 -2.41
N HIS A 162 -10.33 11.50 -2.94
CA HIS A 162 -9.12 11.78 -2.18
C HIS A 162 -9.38 12.77 -1.04
N GLN A 163 -10.09 13.87 -1.30
CA GLN A 163 -10.45 14.85 -0.26
C GLN A 163 -11.29 14.21 0.84
N LYS A 164 -12.25 13.33 0.48
CA LYS A 164 -13.06 12.60 1.47
C LYS A 164 -12.19 11.75 2.41
N TYR A 165 -11.24 11.00 1.86
CA TYR A 165 -10.32 10.21 2.68
C TYR A 165 -9.41 11.09 3.54
N LEU A 166 -8.86 12.18 3.00
CA LEU A 166 -8.05 13.11 3.78
C LEU A 166 -8.81 13.72 4.97
N ILE A 167 -10.09 14.04 4.80
CA ILE A 167 -10.94 14.56 5.90
C ILE A 167 -11.14 13.49 6.98
N ILE A 168 -11.46 12.26 6.57
CA ILE A 168 -11.65 11.13 7.50
C ILE A 168 -10.35 10.87 8.28
N ASP A 169 -9.22 10.79 7.58
CA ASP A 169 -7.91 10.52 8.17
C ASP A 169 -7.52 11.65 9.13
N SER A 170 -7.72 12.92 8.73
CA SER A 170 -7.44 14.07 9.59
C SER A 170 -8.28 14.07 10.87
N PHE A 171 -9.56 13.68 10.79
CA PHE A 171 -10.43 13.56 11.95
C PHE A 171 -9.97 12.44 12.89
N LEU A 172 -9.62 11.27 12.35
CA LEU A 172 -9.08 10.15 13.13
C LEU A 172 -7.75 10.50 13.79
N PHE A 173 -6.85 11.18 13.07
CA PHE A 173 -5.57 11.64 13.59
C PHE A 173 -5.77 12.63 14.74
N GLY A 174 -6.64 13.63 14.56
CA GLY A 174 -6.98 14.57 15.63
C GLY A 174 -7.55 13.87 16.87
N GLY A 175 -8.47 12.92 16.68
CA GLY A 175 -9.07 12.15 17.77
C GLY A 175 -8.06 11.33 18.57
N ILE A 176 -7.22 10.52 17.88
CA ILE A 176 -6.19 9.70 18.53
C ILE A 176 -5.15 10.58 19.22
N PHE A 177 -4.76 11.69 18.60
CA PHE A 177 -3.83 12.66 19.19
C PHE A 177 -4.38 13.28 20.47
N LEU A 178 -5.64 13.73 20.47
CA LEU A 178 -6.28 14.31 21.65
C LEU A 178 -6.42 13.29 22.79
N ILE A 179 -6.74 12.02 22.47
CA ILE A 179 -6.76 10.94 23.47
C ILE A 179 -5.37 10.77 24.09
N SER A 180 -4.32 10.70 23.27
CA SER A 180 -2.94 10.63 23.76
C SER A 180 -2.60 11.79 24.71
N VAL A 181 -2.87 13.03 24.29
CA VAL A 181 -2.63 14.24 25.11
C VAL A 181 -3.41 14.18 26.43
N TYR A 182 -4.68 13.78 26.38
CA TYR A 182 -5.50 13.61 27.58
C TYR A 182 -4.89 12.63 28.59
N TYR A 183 -4.36 11.50 28.11
CA TYR A 183 -3.70 10.52 28.98
C TYR A 183 -2.34 10.99 29.51
N PHE A 184 -1.60 11.81 28.74
CA PHE A 184 -0.41 12.51 29.27
C PHE A 184 -0.78 13.50 30.38
N VAL A 185 -1.88 14.24 30.23
CA VAL A 185 -2.37 15.16 31.27
C VAL A 185 -2.77 14.36 32.52
N ILE A 186 -3.52 13.27 32.39
CA ILE A 186 -3.86 12.39 33.53
C ILE A 186 -2.61 11.90 34.26
N TYR A 187 -1.59 11.45 33.51
CA TYR A 187 -0.34 10.99 34.09
C TYR A 187 0.31 12.09 34.95
N ASN A 188 0.38 13.32 34.45
CA ASN A 188 1.01 14.43 35.17
C ASN A 188 0.20 14.90 36.39
N PHE A 189 -1.13 14.95 36.30
CA PHE A 189 -1.96 15.62 37.30
C PHE A 189 -2.62 14.69 38.33
N ARG A 190 -2.96 13.43 37.99
CA ARG A 190 -3.88 12.64 38.80
C ARG A 190 -3.25 11.49 39.58
N SER A 191 -2.08 10.98 39.18
CA SER A 191 -1.51 9.81 39.87
C SER A 191 -0.08 9.40 39.48
N LYS A 192 0.56 10.00 38.47
CA LYS A 192 1.76 9.43 37.82
C LYS A 192 1.59 7.94 37.49
N SER A 193 0.36 7.51 37.22
CA SER A 193 0.08 6.12 36.88
C SER A 193 0.76 5.77 35.57
N LEU A 194 1.74 4.87 35.65
CA LEU A 194 2.46 4.37 34.48
C LEU A 194 1.51 3.75 33.44
N SER A 195 0.35 3.21 33.85
CA SER A 195 -0.66 2.73 32.91
C SER A 195 -1.15 3.86 31.98
N SER A 196 -1.45 5.05 32.51
CA SER A 196 -1.88 6.19 31.71
C SER A 196 -0.77 6.65 30.74
N LEU A 197 0.49 6.61 31.16
CA LEU A 197 1.63 6.95 30.31
C LEU A 197 1.79 5.96 29.15
N TYR A 198 1.76 4.65 29.43
CA TYR A 198 1.89 3.64 28.39
C TYR A 198 0.69 3.61 27.45
N PHE A 199 -0.52 3.94 27.92
CA PHE A 199 -1.66 4.12 27.03
C PHE A 199 -1.47 5.32 26.09
N ALA A 200 -0.93 6.44 26.58
CA ALA A 200 -0.61 7.58 25.73
C ALA A 200 0.41 7.21 24.64
N PHE A 201 1.48 6.49 25.00
CA PHE A 201 2.46 5.99 24.02
C PHE A 201 1.90 4.96 23.05
N PHE A 202 0.97 4.11 23.50
CA PHE A 202 0.22 3.23 22.61
C PHE A 202 -0.57 4.04 21.57
N CYS A 203 -1.33 5.05 21.99
CA CYS A 203 -2.06 5.92 21.07
C CYS A 203 -1.13 6.66 20.10
N LEU A 204 0.00 7.22 20.57
CA LEU A 204 1.00 7.83 19.68
C LEU A 204 1.59 6.85 18.69
N SER A 205 1.83 5.60 19.11
CA SER A 205 2.40 4.58 18.24
C SER A 205 1.42 4.16 17.15
N VAL A 206 0.13 4.04 17.49
CA VAL A 206 -0.94 3.82 16.51
C VAL A 206 -1.03 4.99 15.54
N LEU A 207 -1.01 6.22 16.04
CA LEU A 207 -1.04 7.43 15.20
C LEU A 207 0.14 7.46 14.21
N ALA A 208 1.37 7.25 14.71
CA ALA A 208 2.56 7.23 13.89
C ALA A 208 2.52 6.11 12.83
N TYR A 209 2.09 4.90 13.22
CA TYR A 209 1.91 3.78 12.29
C TYR A 209 0.98 4.14 11.13
N VAL A 210 -0.24 4.60 11.43
CA VAL A 210 -1.24 4.91 10.39
C VAL A 210 -0.74 6.02 9.45
N MET A 211 -0.10 7.07 10.00
CA MET A 211 0.48 8.16 9.20
C MET A 211 1.62 7.70 8.26
N GLY A 212 2.32 6.62 8.60
CA GLY A 212 3.41 6.07 7.79
C GLY A 212 3.02 4.95 6.83
N THR A 213 1.85 4.33 6.98
CA THR A 213 1.48 3.15 6.18
C THR A 213 0.36 3.36 5.17
N GLU A 214 -0.59 4.28 5.41
CA GLU A 214 -1.74 4.46 4.52
C GLU A 214 -1.44 5.39 3.35
N GLU A 215 -1.75 6.68 3.47
CA GLU A 215 -1.39 7.72 2.50
C GLU A 215 0.07 8.15 2.63
N ARG A 216 0.83 7.55 3.57
CA ARG A 216 2.25 7.84 3.80
C ARG A 216 2.50 9.33 4.09
N THR A 217 1.50 10.00 4.67
CA THR A 217 1.44 11.44 4.91
C THR A 217 2.67 11.97 5.65
N ILE A 218 3.20 11.19 6.59
CA ILE A 218 4.39 11.58 7.36
C ILE A 218 5.62 11.81 6.47
N PHE A 219 5.74 11.07 5.36
CA PHE A 219 6.88 11.19 4.45
C PHE A 219 6.78 12.39 3.51
N TYR A 220 5.61 12.99 3.33
CA TYR A 220 5.51 14.29 2.63
C TYR A 220 6.17 15.41 3.46
N PHE A 221 6.08 15.35 4.78
CA PHE A 221 6.73 16.32 5.67
C PHE A 221 8.23 16.04 5.83
N LEU A 222 8.60 14.76 5.89
CA LEU A 222 9.99 14.34 6.07
C LEU A 222 10.79 14.36 4.75
N GLY A 223 10.12 14.44 3.60
CA GLY A 223 10.72 14.60 2.28
C GLY A 223 11.80 13.55 1.96
N ASP A 224 12.81 13.98 1.21
CA ASP A 224 13.93 13.13 0.78
C ASP A 224 14.95 12.82 1.88
N PHE A 225 14.77 13.34 3.10
CA PHE A 225 15.64 13.01 4.23
C PHE A 225 15.54 11.53 4.64
N ILE A 226 14.48 10.84 4.21
CA ILE A 226 14.20 9.45 4.55
C ILE A 226 14.23 8.60 3.28
N ASN A 227 15.30 7.82 3.15
CA ASN A 227 15.41 6.84 2.07
C ASN A 227 14.37 5.71 2.21
N TRP A 228 14.20 4.91 1.16
CA TRP A 228 13.24 3.81 1.14
C TRP A 228 13.43 2.82 2.30
N ASP A 229 14.67 2.49 2.68
CA ASP A 229 14.95 1.58 3.80
C ASP A 229 14.36 2.08 5.11
N TRP A 230 14.45 3.38 5.37
CA TRP A 230 13.85 3.99 6.55
C TRP A 230 12.33 4.09 6.46
N LYS A 231 11.76 4.37 5.27
CA LYS A 231 10.30 4.29 5.07
C LYS A 231 9.77 2.89 5.39
N TYR A 232 10.53 1.85 5.00
CA TYR A 232 10.22 0.46 5.31
C TYR A 232 10.36 0.19 6.81
N LYS A 233 11.53 0.46 7.40
CA LYS A 233 11.78 0.25 8.84
C LYS A 233 10.78 0.99 9.73
N PHE A 234 10.33 2.18 9.34
CA PHE A 234 9.30 2.94 10.06
C PHE A 234 8.04 2.10 10.27
N GLU A 235 7.52 1.45 9.23
CA GLU A 235 6.35 0.57 9.33
C GLU A 235 6.57 -0.55 10.37
N PHE A 236 7.75 -1.18 10.38
CA PHE A 236 8.08 -2.28 11.30
C PHE A 236 8.32 -1.82 12.73
N ILE A 237 8.97 -0.67 12.92
CA ILE A 237 9.22 -0.09 14.23
C ILE A 237 7.88 0.18 14.92
N TRP A 238 6.98 0.91 14.26
CA TRP A 238 5.71 1.25 14.87
C TRP A 238 4.77 0.05 15.00
N LEU A 239 4.76 -0.86 14.03
CA LEU A 239 4.05 -2.14 14.16
C LEU A 239 4.54 -2.95 15.36
N SER A 240 5.84 -2.86 15.70
CA SER A 240 6.41 -3.53 16.87
C SER A 240 6.18 -2.78 18.19
N LEU A 241 6.12 -1.45 18.17
CA LEU A 241 5.91 -0.65 19.38
C LEU A 241 4.47 -0.67 19.88
N ILE A 242 3.48 -0.78 18.97
CA ILE A 242 2.06 -0.80 19.34
C ILE A 242 1.75 -1.89 20.39
N PRO A 243 2.08 -3.18 20.16
CA PRO A 243 1.73 -4.20 21.13
C PRO A 243 2.65 -4.16 22.35
N CYS A 244 3.90 -3.71 22.23
CA CYS A 244 4.77 -3.43 23.39
C CYS A 244 4.12 -2.46 24.37
N PHE A 245 3.65 -1.30 23.90
CA PHE A 245 3.00 -0.31 24.77
C PHE A 245 1.63 -0.78 25.27
N LEU A 246 0.88 -1.53 24.47
CA LEU A 246 -0.39 -2.12 24.90
C LEU A 246 -0.20 -3.13 26.05
N VAL A 247 0.83 -3.97 25.96
CA VAL A 247 1.19 -4.95 27.00
C VAL A 247 1.63 -4.24 28.27
N LEU A 248 2.45 -3.20 28.16
CA LEU A 248 2.85 -2.38 29.31
C LEU A 248 1.66 -1.67 29.94
N PHE A 249 0.73 -1.14 29.14
CA PHE A 249 -0.51 -0.56 29.64
C PHE A 249 -1.27 -1.57 30.51
N PHE A 250 -1.54 -2.78 30.01
CA PHE A 250 -2.25 -3.81 30.77
C PHE A 250 -1.50 -4.28 32.00
N TYR A 251 -0.17 -4.41 31.92
CA TYR A 251 0.68 -4.81 33.05
C TYR A 251 0.56 -3.83 34.23
N TYR A 252 0.54 -2.53 33.96
CA TYR A 252 0.40 -1.52 35.01
C TYR A 252 -1.07 -1.28 35.41
N LEU A 253 -2.03 -1.61 34.56
CA LEU A 253 -3.45 -1.51 34.86
C LEU A 253 -3.94 -2.64 35.78
N PHE A 254 -3.48 -3.87 35.57
CA PHE A 254 -3.95 -5.06 36.28
C PHE A 254 -2.85 -5.68 37.16
N PRO A 255 -2.70 -5.23 38.43
CA PRO A 255 -1.63 -5.69 39.31
C PRO A 255 -1.68 -7.19 39.67
N PHE A 256 -2.82 -7.86 39.49
CA PHE A 256 -3.01 -9.28 39.84
C PHE A 256 -2.46 -10.28 38.81
N TYR A 257 -2.16 -9.87 37.57
CA TYR A 257 -1.78 -10.78 36.46
C TYR A 257 -0.32 -10.64 36.00
N LYS A 258 0.53 -9.97 36.79
CA LYS A 258 1.84 -9.44 36.40
C LYS A 258 2.89 -10.47 35.99
N GLU A 259 3.02 -11.58 36.71
CA GLU A 259 4.13 -12.53 36.51
C GLU A 259 3.93 -13.48 35.33
N SER A 260 2.73 -14.04 35.17
CA SER A 260 2.44 -15.00 34.12
C SER A 260 2.31 -14.30 32.76
N PHE A 261 1.73 -13.09 32.71
CA PHE A 261 1.45 -12.39 31.46
C PHE A 261 2.72 -11.93 30.71
N LEU A 262 3.69 -11.32 31.41
CA LEU A 262 4.91 -10.80 30.77
C LEU A 262 5.86 -11.89 30.27
N LYS A 263 5.97 -13.01 31.00
CA LYS A 263 6.86 -14.14 30.66
C LYS A 263 6.49 -14.81 29.33
N PHE A 264 5.24 -14.74 28.90
CA PHE A 264 4.80 -15.28 27.61
C PHE A 264 4.76 -14.22 26.51
N VAL A 265 4.23 -13.02 26.80
CA VAL A 265 3.96 -12.04 25.75
C VAL A 265 5.22 -11.36 25.22
N ILE A 266 6.18 -11.01 26.09
CA ILE A 266 7.40 -10.30 25.67
C ILE A 266 8.28 -11.18 24.76
N PRO A 267 8.61 -12.45 25.10
CA PRO A 267 9.44 -13.28 24.23
C PRO A 267 8.76 -13.58 22.89
N ILE A 268 7.45 -13.86 22.89
CA ILE A 268 6.69 -14.08 21.65
C ILE A 268 6.76 -12.83 20.77
N HIS A 269 6.59 -11.65 21.36
CA HIS A 269 6.64 -10.41 20.60
C HIS A 269 8.04 -10.12 20.06
N LEU A 270 9.10 -10.36 20.85
CA LEU A 270 10.49 -10.19 20.38
C LEU A 270 10.83 -11.17 19.26
N VAL A 271 10.37 -12.42 19.35
CA VAL A 271 10.54 -13.42 18.28
C VAL A 271 9.79 -12.98 17.02
N VAL A 272 8.56 -12.50 17.14
CA VAL A 272 7.79 -11.98 16.00
C VAL A 272 8.45 -10.74 15.41
N SER A 273 8.93 -9.79 16.21
CA SER A 273 9.62 -8.61 15.69
C SER A 273 10.94 -8.97 15.01
N PHE A 274 11.68 -9.97 15.52
CA PHE A 274 12.94 -10.43 14.93
C PHE A 274 12.75 -11.25 13.65
N LEU A 275 11.65 -12.00 13.52
CA LEU A 275 11.31 -12.73 12.28
C LEU A 275 10.90 -11.80 11.13
N PHE A 276 10.63 -10.53 11.43
CA PHE A 276 10.06 -9.56 10.51
C PHE A 276 11.04 -8.41 10.17
N ILE A 277 12.19 -8.32 10.85
CA ILE A 277 13.37 -7.47 10.54
C ILE A 277 14.34 -8.28 9.69
#